data_AF-A0A3D1HQB7-F1
#
_entry.id   AF-A0A3D1HQB7-F1
#
_cell.length_a   1.000
_cell.length_b   1.000
_cell.length_c   1.000
_cell.angle_alpha   90.00
_cell.angle_beta   90.00
_cell.angle_gamma   90.00
#
_symmetry.space_group_name_H-M   'P 1'
#
loop_
_entity.id
_entity.type
_entity.pdbx_description
1 polymer ?
#
loop_
_entity_poly.entity_id
_entity_poly.type
_entity_poly.pdbx_seq_one_letter_code
_entity_poly.pdbx_strand_id
1 'polypeptide(L)'
;DVMYMGGLTPTLELARVIAGGGPDGVVYPCTPHAANLSLVTICTMHLLKAIPNAGPYLELAIEGADYYPWTEGLFLGDPFAVDDGHVTVSEAPGWGV
;
A
#
# COMPACT_ATOMS: atom_id res chain seq x y z
N ASP A 1 -4.67 0.47 -6.51
CA ASP A 1 -4.23 -0.91 -6.32
C ASP A 1 -2.97 -1.14 -7.13
N VAL A 2 -1.86 -1.51 -6.49
CA VAL A 2 -0.58 -1.70 -7.17
C VAL A 2 -0.61 -2.92 -8.11
N MET A 3 -1.32 -3.99 -7.72
CA MET A 3 -1.35 -5.24 -8.46
C MET A 3 -2.20 -5.11 -9.73
N TYR A 4 -3.36 -4.48 -9.63
CA TYR A 4 -4.23 -4.26 -10.80
C TYR A 4 -3.69 -3.22 -11.78
N MET A 5 -2.90 -2.25 -11.31
CA MET A 5 -2.20 -1.30 -12.18
C MET A 5 -1.05 -1.93 -12.97
N GLY A 6 -0.67 -3.19 -12.68
CA GLY A 6 0.46 -3.87 -13.32
C GLY A 6 1.80 -3.63 -12.63
N GLY A 7 1.79 -3.35 -11.32
CA GLY A 7 2.98 -3.24 -10.49
C GLY A 7 3.38 -1.81 -10.12
N LEU A 8 4.56 -1.66 -9.52
CA LEU A 8 5.06 -0.36 -9.05
C LEU A 8 5.30 0.63 -10.18
N THR A 9 5.90 0.21 -11.30
CA THR A 9 6.29 1.16 -12.36
C THR A 9 5.10 1.93 -12.95
N PRO A 10 3.99 1.27 -13.36
CA PRO A 10 2.80 2.00 -13.81
C PRO A 10 2.14 2.81 -12.70
N THR A 11 2.20 2.32 -11.45
CA THR A 11 1.61 3.03 -10.30
C THR A 11 2.37 4.31 -9.96
N LEU A 12 3.71 4.29 -10.04
CA LEU A 12 4.55 5.48 -9.85
C LEU A 12 4.31 6.53 -10.93
N GLU A 13 4.09 6.09 -12.18
CA GLU A 13 3.73 6.99 -13.27
C GLU A 13 2.37 7.64 -13.02
N LEU A 14 1.36 6.87 -12.59
CA LEU A 14 0.07 7.42 -12.20
C LEU A 14 0.22 8.43 -11.06
N ALA A 15 0.94 8.08 -9.99
CA ALA A 15 1.18 8.95 -8.84
C ALA A 15 1.84 10.28 -9.26
N ARG A 16 2.82 10.21 -10.18
CA ARG A 16 3.49 11.38 -10.78
C ARG A 16 2.53 12.25 -11.59
N VAL A 17 1.68 11.64 -12.42
CA VAL A 17 0.69 12.36 -13.24
C VAL A 17 -0.28 13.14 -12.35
N ILE A 18 -0.86 12.47 -11.34
CA ILE A 18 -1.83 13.11 -10.45
C ILE A 18 -1.17 14.12 -9.47
N ALA A 19 0.12 13.95 -9.20
CA ALA A 19 0.92 14.94 -8.47
C ALA A 19 1.11 16.25 -9.28
N GLY A 20 1.09 16.17 -10.62
CA GLY A 20 1.17 17.33 -11.52
C GLY A 20 -0.09 18.21 -11.51
N GLY A 21 -1.17 17.73 -10.88
CA GLY A 21 -2.42 18.44 -10.69
C GLY A 21 -3.46 18.19 -11.79
N GLY A 22 -4.72 18.43 -11.45
CA GLY A 22 -5.84 18.36 -12.38
C GLY A 22 -6.03 19.59 -13.25
N PRO A 23 -7.07 19.61 -14.12
CA PRO A 23 -7.46 20.80 -14.89
C PRO A 23 -7.79 22.02 -14.02
N ASP A 24 -8.08 21.80 -12.73
CA ASP A 24 -8.32 22.78 -11.68
C ASP A 24 -7.04 23.31 -11.01
N GLY A 25 -5.86 22.78 -11.37
CA GLY A 25 -4.57 23.11 -10.77
C GLY A 25 -4.34 22.48 -9.40
N VAL A 26 -5.21 21.55 -8.95
CA VAL A 26 -5.12 20.91 -7.64
C VAL A 26 -4.29 19.64 -7.72
N VAL A 27 -3.26 19.53 -6.88
CA VAL A 27 -2.48 18.30 -6.69
C VAL A 27 -3.37 17.25 -6.02
N TYR A 28 -3.51 16.08 -6.64
CA TYR A 28 -4.31 15.01 -6.05
C TYR A 28 -3.44 14.07 -5.19
N PRO A 29 -3.85 13.81 -3.93
CA PRO A 29 -3.19 12.80 -3.11
C PRO A 29 -3.47 11.39 -3.65
N CYS A 30 -2.51 10.49 -3.48
CA CYS A 30 -2.60 9.11 -3.88
C CYS A 30 -2.84 8.22 -2.66
N THR A 31 -4.06 7.73 -2.50
CA THR A 31 -4.45 6.74 -1.48
C THR A 31 -4.81 5.42 -2.19
N PRO A 32 -3.87 4.46 -2.35
CA PRO A 32 -4.12 3.25 -3.11
C PRO A 32 -5.03 2.26 -2.37
N HIS A 33 -5.87 1.56 -3.14
CA HIS A 33 -6.57 0.36 -2.68
C HIS A 33 -5.61 -0.79 -2.34
N ALA A 34 -5.85 -1.47 -1.21
CA ALA A 34 -5.12 -2.62 -0.67
C ALA A 34 -6.02 -3.49 0.25
N ALA A 35 -7.04 -4.13 -0.32
CA ALA A 35 -8.12 -4.77 0.45
C ALA A 35 -7.83 -6.16 1.07
N ASN A 36 -6.58 -6.62 1.18
CA ASN A 36 -6.25 -7.88 1.86
C ASN A 36 -4.79 -7.95 2.33
N LEU A 37 -4.51 -8.86 3.27
CA LEU A 37 -3.18 -9.05 3.86
C LEU A 37 -2.27 -9.95 3.00
N SER A 38 -2.17 -9.64 1.70
CA SER A 38 -1.18 -10.22 0.78
C SER A 38 -0.07 -9.20 0.43
N LEU A 39 0.77 -9.51 -0.57
CA LEU A 39 1.79 -8.58 -1.07
C LEU A 39 1.22 -7.23 -1.54
N VAL A 40 -0.08 -7.13 -1.87
CA VAL A 40 -0.69 -5.84 -2.26
C VAL A 40 -0.54 -4.78 -1.17
N THR A 41 -0.70 -5.16 0.09
CA THR A 41 -0.58 -4.26 1.24
C THR A 41 0.86 -3.87 1.49
N ILE A 42 1.80 -4.81 1.42
CA ILE A 42 3.25 -4.54 1.58
C ILE A 42 3.73 -3.57 0.48
N CYS A 43 3.41 -3.84 -0.78
CA CYS A 43 3.74 -2.95 -1.88
C CYS A 43 3.16 -1.54 -1.69
N THR A 44 1.94 -1.44 -1.14
CA THR A 44 1.26 -0.17 -0.87
C THR A 44 1.90 0.59 0.28
N MET A 45 2.31 -0.09 1.36
CA MET A 45 3.07 0.49 2.48
C MET A 45 4.35 1.17 1.98
N HIS A 46 5.15 0.47 1.17
CA HIS A 46 6.38 1.01 0.59
C HIS A 46 6.11 2.18 -0.36
N LEU A 47 5.08 2.09 -1.21
CA LEU A 47 4.70 3.17 -2.11
C LEU A 47 4.33 4.44 -1.33
N LEU A 48 3.45 4.31 -0.33
CA LEU A 48 2.99 5.44 0.51
C LEU A 48 4.14 6.08 1.31
N LYS A 49 5.13 5.29 1.76
CA LYS A 49 6.33 5.83 2.43
C LYS A 49 7.23 6.65 1.49
N ALA A 50 7.10 6.48 0.16
CA ALA A 50 8.04 7.02 -0.82
C ALA A 50 7.49 8.18 -1.68
N ILE A 51 6.22 8.14 -2.09
CA ILE A 51 5.68 9.13 -3.03
C ILE A 51 5.44 10.50 -2.37
N PRO A 52 5.66 11.62 -3.08
CA PRO A 52 5.56 12.96 -2.49
C PRO A 52 4.12 13.43 -2.23
N ASN A 53 3.15 12.82 -2.90
CA ASN A 53 1.72 13.11 -2.79
C ASN A 53 0.97 11.93 -2.15
N ALA A 54 1.56 11.29 -1.13
CA ALA A 54 0.91 10.20 -0.43
C ALA A 54 -0.40 10.67 0.21
N GLY A 55 -1.41 9.79 0.17
CA GLY A 55 -2.65 9.96 0.91
C GLY A 55 -2.45 9.95 2.42
N PRO A 56 -3.50 10.29 3.19
CA PRO A 56 -3.41 10.42 4.64
C PRO A 56 -3.21 9.08 5.39
N TYR A 57 -3.49 7.95 4.75
CA TYR A 57 -3.45 6.62 5.39
C TYR A 57 -3.30 5.49 4.38
N LEU A 58 -2.96 4.31 4.89
CA LEU A 58 -3.03 3.03 4.21
C LEU A 58 -4.42 2.40 4.40
N GLU A 59 -5.01 1.83 3.36
CA GLU A 59 -6.11 0.88 3.52
C GLU A 59 -5.55 -0.45 4.07
N LEU A 60 -6.05 -0.88 5.23
CA LEU A 60 -5.62 -2.11 5.88
C LEU A 60 -6.85 -2.97 6.19
N ALA A 61 -6.91 -4.16 5.59
CA ALA A 61 -8.00 -5.10 5.84
C ALA A 61 -8.00 -5.58 7.30
N ILE A 62 -9.17 -5.58 7.92
CA ILE A 62 -9.40 -6.07 9.30
C ILE A 62 -10.20 -7.38 9.34
N GLU A 63 -10.55 -7.91 8.17
CA GLU A 63 -11.33 -9.14 8.03
C GLU A 63 -10.48 -10.37 8.40
N GLY A 64 -11.11 -11.37 9.03
CA GLY A 64 -10.44 -12.59 9.48
C GLY A 64 -10.49 -13.74 8.46
N ALA A 65 -10.08 -14.92 8.90
CA ALA A 65 -10.06 -16.14 8.09
C ALA A 65 -11.45 -16.64 7.66
N ASP A 66 -12.53 -16.13 8.23
CA ASP A 66 -13.90 -16.38 7.78
C ASP A 66 -14.21 -15.69 6.43
N TYR A 67 -13.50 -14.60 6.12
CA TYR A 67 -13.62 -13.89 4.84
C TYR A 67 -12.42 -14.12 3.92
N TYR A 68 -11.19 -14.06 4.45
CA TYR A 68 -9.94 -14.28 3.71
C TYR A 68 -9.12 -15.45 4.27
N PRO A 69 -9.62 -16.70 4.24
CA PRO A 69 -8.88 -17.86 4.77
C PRO A 69 -7.53 -18.11 4.08
N TRP A 70 -7.37 -17.63 2.85
CA TRP A 70 -6.19 -17.85 2.03
C TRP A 70 -5.02 -16.90 2.35
N THR A 71 -5.24 -15.84 3.14
CA THR A 71 -4.15 -14.94 3.58
C THR A 71 -3.38 -15.48 4.78
N GLU A 72 -3.90 -16.52 5.44
CA GLU A 72 -3.28 -17.13 6.61
C GLU A 72 -1.94 -17.80 6.27
N GLY A 73 -0.90 -17.47 7.04
CA GLY A 73 0.40 -18.12 6.94
C GLY A 73 1.17 -17.85 5.64
N LEU A 74 0.83 -16.78 4.90
CA LEU A 74 1.57 -16.39 3.69
C LEU A 74 3.01 -15.94 3.96
N PHE A 75 3.26 -15.33 5.12
CA PHE A 75 4.56 -14.76 5.50
C PHE A 75 5.05 -15.32 6.83
N LEU A 76 6.36 -15.25 7.06
CA LEU A 76 6.94 -15.49 8.38
C LEU A 76 6.74 -14.25 9.26
N GLY A 77 6.36 -14.45 10.52
CA GLY A 77 6.08 -13.36 11.45
C GLY A 77 4.78 -12.63 11.11
N ASP A 78 4.65 -11.39 11.60
CA ASP A 78 3.49 -10.53 11.35
C ASP A 78 3.96 -9.19 10.73
N PRO A 79 4.12 -9.12 9.39
CA PRO A 79 4.54 -7.89 8.71
C PRO A 79 3.46 -6.80 8.71
N PHE A 80 2.24 -7.11 9.18
CA PHE A 80 1.11 -6.20 9.24
C PHE A 80 0.77 -5.78 10.68
N ALA A 81 1.65 -6.09 11.64
CA ALA A 81 1.48 -5.72 13.04
C ALA A 81 1.21 -4.21 13.17
N VAL A 82 0.10 -3.89 13.85
CA VAL A 82 -0.35 -2.51 14.08
C VAL A 82 0.04 -2.08 15.48
N ASP A 83 0.74 -0.96 15.60
CA ASP A 83 1.05 -0.27 16.86
C ASP A 83 0.52 1.17 16.79
N ASP A 84 -0.29 1.57 17.78
CA ASP A 84 -0.97 2.87 17.84
C ASP A 84 -1.62 3.32 16.51
N GLY A 85 -2.28 2.38 15.81
CA GLY A 85 -2.93 2.66 14.52
C GLY A 85 -1.99 2.76 13.31
N HIS A 86 -0.72 2.40 13.45
CA HIS A 86 0.28 2.46 12.39
C HIS A 86 0.92 1.11 12.10
N VAL A 87 1.22 0.87 10.81
CA VAL A 87 2.07 -0.24 10.36
C VAL A 87 3.49 0.29 10.06
N THR A 88 4.49 -0.58 10.14
CA THR A 88 5.89 -0.20 9.95
C THR A 88 6.49 -0.85 8.71
N VAL A 89 7.02 -0.03 7.79
CA VAL A 89 7.94 -0.51 6.75
C VAL A 89 9.32 -0.69 7.38
N SER A 90 9.78 -1.94 7.46
CA SER A 90 11.08 -2.29 8.06
C SER A 90 12.27 -1.85 7.20
N GLU A 91 13.47 -1.91 7.78
CA GLU A 91 14.73 -1.63 7.09
C GLU A 91 15.32 -2.88 6.39
N ALA A 92 14.59 -4.00 6.37
CA ALA A 92 15.03 -5.22 5.72
C ALA A 92 15.09 -5.04 4.18
N PRO A 93 16.03 -5.71 3.47
CA PRO A 93 16.16 -5.56 2.02
C PRO A 93 14.90 -5.98 1.25
N GLY A 94 14.66 -5.30 0.12
CA GLY A 94 13.53 -5.61 -0.75
C GLY A 94 12.19 -5.27 -0.12
N TRP A 95 11.30 -6.25 -0.04
CA TRP A 95 9.98 -6.11 0.59
C TRP A 95 9.96 -6.40 2.10
N GLY A 96 11.07 -6.87 2.65
CA GLY A 96 11.20 -7.12 4.08
C GLY A 96 10.29 -8.22 4.65
N VAL A 97 9.88 -9.17 3.80
CA VAL A 97 9.14 -10.40 4.14
C VAL A 97 9.74 -11.62 3.46
#